data_AF-A0A3D5QYW8-F1
#
_entry.id   AF-A0A3D5QYW8-F1
#
_cell.length_a   1.000
_cell.length_b   1.000
_cell.length_c   1.000
_cell.angle_alpha   90.00
_cell.angle_beta   90.00
_cell.angle_gamma   90.00
#
_symmetry.space_group_name_H-M   'P 1'
#
loop_
_entity.id
_entity.type
_entity.pdbx_description
1 polymer ?
#
loop_
_entity_poly.entity_id
_entity_poly.type
_entity_poly.pdbx_seq_one_letter_code
_entity_poly.pdbx_strand_id
1 'polypeptide(L)' 'FPDTDGNGIPDIPEKYKGKLGRITEKPSWNPVNLLSRPERPTLIVLASLGIVLLLIVIAVMVIKGRRRKVEG' A
#
# COMPACT_ATOMS: atom_id res chain seq x y z
N PHE A 1 -2.57 21.82 -28.09
CA PHE A 1 -2.36 21.21 -29.42
C PHE A 1 -3.12 22.05 -30.43
N PRO A 2 -2.64 22.19 -31.67
CA PRO A 2 -3.40 22.91 -32.68
C PRO A 2 -4.74 22.22 -32.91
N ASP A 3 -5.78 23.04 -33.11
CA ASP A 3 -7.07 22.60 -33.60
C ASP A 3 -7.01 22.64 -35.13
N THR A 4 -7.06 21.47 -35.76
CA THR A 4 -6.85 21.28 -37.20
C THR A 4 -8.18 21.20 -37.96
N ASP A 5 -9.30 20.99 -37.26
CA ASP A 5 -10.64 20.87 -37.86
C ASP A 5 -11.55 22.08 -37.58
N GLY A 6 -11.09 23.02 -36.74
CA GLY A 6 -11.74 24.30 -36.46
C GLY A 6 -12.97 24.17 -35.56
N ASN A 7 -13.10 23.07 -34.82
CA ASN A 7 -14.23 22.81 -33.93
C ASN A 7 -14.10 23.47 -32.53
N GLY A 8 -12.99 24.18 -32.28
CA GLY A 8 -12.68 24.85 -31.02
C GLY A 8 -12.08 23.93 -29.95
N ILE A 9 -11.77 22.68 -30.28
CA ILE A 9 -11.19 21.66 -29.40
C ILE A 9 -9.79 21.31 -29.91
N PRO A 10 -8.74 21.40 -29.08
CA PRO A 10 -7.40 20.97 -29.46
C PRO A 10 -7.33 19.49 -29.88
N ASP A 11 -6.73 19.21 -31.05
CA ASP A 11 -6.52 17.83 -31.49
C ASP A 11 -5.50 17.10 -30.61
N ILE A 12 -5.93 16.00 -29.99
CA ILE A 12 -5.02 15.16 -29.20
C ILE A 12 -4.14 14.37 -30.17
N PRO A 13 -2.79 14.50 -30.12
CA PRO A 13 -1.92 13.74 -30.99
C PRO A 13 -2.09 12.24 -30.78
N GLU A 14 -1.93 11.46 -31.85
CA GLU A 14 -2.10 10.01 -31.86
C GLU A 14 -1.39 9.31 -30.68
N LYS A 15 -0.19 9.79 -30.34
CA LYS A 15 0.64 9.30 -29.24
C LYS A 15 -0.05 9.35 -27.86
N TYR A 16 -0.96 10.30 -27.64
CA TYR A 16 -1.64 10.54 -26.36
C TYR A 16 -3.08 10.03 -26.35
N LYS A 17 -3.58 9.46 -27.45
CA LYS A 17 -4.93 8.89 -27.52
C LYS A 17 -5.10 7.63 -26.67
N GLY A 18 -4.01 6.97 -26.27
CA GLY A 18 -4.01 5.74 -25.48
C GLY A 18 -3.26 5.83 -24.15
N LYS A 19 -3.41 4.79 -23.32
CA LYS A 19 -2.63 4.65 -22.08
C LYS A 19 -1.15 4.48 -22.44
N LEU A 20 -0.30 5.40 -21.97
CA LEU A 20 1.14 5.45 -22.29
C LEU A 20 2.00 4.40 -21.56
N GLY A 21 1.39 3.50 -20.78
CA GLY A 21 2.10 2.40 -20.11
C GLY A 21 3.22 2.82 -19.14
N ARG A 22 3.32 4.08 -18.74
CA ARG A 22 4.43 4.58 -17.89
C ARG A 22 4.37 4.06 -16.46
N ILE A 23 3.19 3.69 -15.97
CA ILE A 23 2.99 3.07 -14.66
C ILE A 23 2.64 1.61 -14.94
N THR A 24 3.66 0.75 -15.02
CA THR A 24 3.51 -0.70 -15.04
C THR A 24 3.58 -1.21 -13.61
N GLU A 25 2.50 -1.82 -13.10
CA GLU A 25 2.60 -2.63 -11.90
C GLU A 25 3.57 -3.79 -12.17
N LYS A 26 4.58 -3.94 -11.31
CA LYS A 26 5.45 -5.12 -11.33
C LYS A 26 5.07 -5.97 -10.13
N PRO A 27 4.09 -6.88 -10.27
CA PRO A 27 3.74 -7.78 -9.18
C PRO A 27 4.99 -8.57 -8.80
N SER A 28 5.33 -8.54 -7.51
CA SER A 28 6.53 -9.16 -6.98
C SER A 28 6.16 -9.89 -5.70
N TRP A 29 6.56 -11.15 -5.60
CA TRP A 29 6.43 -11.96 -4.38
C TRP A 29 7.56 -11.71 -3.39
N ASN A 30 8.55 -10.90 -3.75
CA ASN A 30 9.62 -10.53 -2.82
C ASN A 30 9.09 -9.47 -1.84
N PRO A 31 9.03 -9.77 -0.52
CA PRO A 31 8.54 -8.84 0.49
C PRO A 31 9.35 -7.54 0.53
N VAL A 32 10.65 -7.61 0.23
CA VAL A 32 11.52 -6.42 0.18
C VAL A 32 11.12 -5.50 -0.97
N ASN A 33 10.80 -6.07 -2.14
CA ASN A 33 10.35 -5.28 -3.29
C ASN A 33 8.95 -4.71 -3.08
N LEU A 34 8.05 -5.44 -2.39
CA LEU A 34 6.73 -4.95 -2.00
C LEU A 34 6.79 -3.74 -1.05
N LEU A 35 7.79 -3.72 -0.16
CA LEU A 35 8.00 -2.64 0.80
C LEU A 35 9.04 -1.60 0.34
N SER A 36 9.62 -1.74 -0.85
CA SER A 36 10.70 -0.86 -1.35
C SER A 36 10.24 0.56 -1.67
N ARG A 37 8.95 0.73 -1.97
CA ARG A 37 8.29 2.01 -2.27
C ARG A 37 6.95 2.08 -1.55
N PRO A 38 6.96 2.17 -0.21
CA PRO A 38 5.72 2.16 0.53
C PRO A 38 5.09 3.54 0.40
N GLU A 39 3.95 3.61 -0.27
CA GLU A 39 3.12 4.81 -0.30
C GLU A 39 2.52 5.05 1.09
N ARG A 40 2.17 6.30 1.41
CA ARG A 40 1.56 6.68 2.70
C ARG A 40 0.48 5.70 3.22
N PRO A 41 -0.51 5.26 2.41
CA PRO A 41 -1.51 4.30 2.89
C PRO A 41 -0.91 2.95 3.29
N THR A 42 0.10 2.45 2.56
CA THR A 42 0.77 1.18 2.85
C THR A 42 1.46 1.23 4.20
N LEU A 43 2.14 2.33 4.53
CA LEU A 43 2.79 2.51 5.84
C LEU A 43 1.77 2.53 6.99
N ILE A 44 0.64 3.21 6.80
CA ILE A 44 -0.42 3.30 7.81
C ILE A 44 -0.98 1.91 8.14
N VAL A 45 -1.30 1.13 7.11
CA VAL A 45 -1.83 -0.23 7.28
C VAL A 45 -0.79 -1.15 7.92
N LEU A 46 0.47 -1.06 7.52
CA LEU A 46 1.53 -1.88 8.09
C LEU A 46 1.76 -1.56 9.58
N ALA A 47 1.78 -0.27 9.94
CA ALA A 47 1.93 0.17 11.32
C ALA A 47 0.75 -0.26 12.18
N SER A 48 -0.49 -0.14 11.69
CA SER A 48 -1.67 -0.54 12.45
C SER A 48 -1.69 -2.05 12.70
N LEU A 49 -1.32 -2.87 11.71
CA LEU A 49 -1.17 -4.33 11.88
C LEU A 49 -0.13 -4.65 12.97
N GLY A 50 1.01 -3.96 12.95
CA GLY A 50 2.07 -4.13 13.94
C GLY A 50 1.60 -3.84 15.37
N ILE A 51 0.82 -2.76 15.56
CA ILE A 51 0.25 -2.40 16.86
C ILE A 51 -0.75 -3.46 17.32
N VAL A 52 -1.63 -3.94 16.45
CA VAL A 52 -2.61 -4.99 16.81
C VAL A 52 -1.90 -6.27 17.27
N LEU A 53 -0.87 -6.71 16.52
CA LEU A 53 -0.08 -7.87 16.90
C LEU A 53 0.63 -7.69 18.24
N LEU A 54 1.22 -6.51 18.47
CA LEU A 54 1.87 -6.19 19.75
C LEU A 54 0.89 -6.28 20.93
N LEU A 55 -0.32 -5.73 20.77
CA LEU A 55 -1.36 -5.77 21.80
C LEU A 55 -1.79 -7.20 22.11
N ILE A 56 -1.91 -8.06 21.09
CA ILE A 56 -2.23 -9.49 21.27
C ILE A 56 -1.14 -10.18 22.09
N VAL A 57 0.14 -9.95 21.76
CA VAL A 57 1.28 -10.54 22.49
C VAL A 57 1.25 -10.11 23.96
N ILE A 58 1.06 -8.80 24.22
CA ILE A 58 0.96 -8.27 25.59
C ILE A 58 -0.21 -8.92 26.33
N ALA A 59 -1.39 -9.00 25.71
CA ALA A 59 -2.56 -9.63 26.33
C ALA A 59 -2.29 -11.09 26.72
N VAL A 60 -1.68 -11.87 25.81
CA VAL A 60 -1.31 -13.26 26.08
C VAL A 60 -0.29 -13.36 27.22
N MET A 61 0.74 -12.50 27.23
CA MET A 61 1.74 -12.48 28.30
C MET A 61 1.12 -12.14 29.65
N VAL A 62 0.22 -11.15 29.71
CA VAL A 62 -0.49 -10.77 30.93
C VAL A 62 -1.37 -11.91 31.44
N ILE A 63 -2.15 -12.55 30.56
CA ILE A 63 -3.01 -13.69 30.93
C ILE A 63 -2.15 -14.84 31.47
N LYS A 64 -1.08 -15.20 30.77
CA LYS A 64 -0.19 -16.30 31.18
C LYS A 64 0.55 -15.98 32.47
N GLY A 65 0.99 -14.73 32.65
CA GLY A 65 1.62 -14.25 33.88
C GLY A 65 0.68 -14.28 35.07
N ARG A 66 -0.61 -13.93 34.88
CA ARG A 66 -1.63 -14.02 35.93
C ARG A 66 -1.94 -15.47 36.32
N ARG A 67 -2.04 -16.39 35.36
CA ARG A 67 -2.26 -17.82 35.66
C ARG A 67 -1.15 -18.44 36.51
N ARG A 68 0.12 -18.13 36.18
CA ARG A 68 1.28 -18.59 36.95
C ARG A 68 1.31 -18.11 38.41
N LYS A 69 0.68 -16.97 38.72
CA LYS A 69 0.56 -16.44 40.08
C LYS A 69 -0.58 -17.07 40.90
N VAL A 70 -1.53 -17.72 40.25
CA VAL A 70 -2.68 -18.38 40.91
C VAL A 70 -2.36 -19.84 41.24
N GLU A 71 -1.48 -20.46 40.47
CA GLU A 71 -1.06 -21.87 40.65
C GLU A 71 0.20 -22.03 41.52
N GLY A 72 0.82 -20.93 41.97
CA GLY A 72 2.07 -20.92 42.74
C GLY A 72 1.94 -20.31 44.12
#